data_AF-A0A4T0WB59-F1
#
_entry.id   AF-A0A4T0WB59-F1
#
_cell.length_a   1.000
_cell.length_b   1.000
_cell.length_c   1.000
_cell.angle_alpha   90.00
_cell.angle_beta   90.00
_cell.angle_gamma   90.00
#
_symmetry.space_group_name_H-M   'P 1'
#
loop_
_entity.id
_entity.type
_entity.pdbx_description
1 polymer ?
#
loop_
_entity_poly.entity_id
_entity_poly.type
_entity_poly.pdbx_seq_one_letter_code
_entity_poly.pdbx_strand_id
1 'polypeptide(L)'
;MFPQDKLFVDILTAFTSYSKTTPFRFVHGTATSVNHVERTVDIALANDHGVETLTYHALVIATGASTPSPLLGLNRDAETLRQSWAEFRKDLPKAKSIVIAGGGPAGVETAGELGEHLNGRAGWAKTKLENPKTSITLVTAASQILPALRPSIAQKAEEYLAQVGVTILKGVRVEAVSPALAGVGQVVQNAAITLDSGKTLEADLYIPATGTRPNTDFVDGSLLLTDRRVDTNPSTLRVDKAGARVYAIGDASSFARPAVHNILSAVPVLCFNIRRDLFLASERPEAAAAEDRLFTEDTRETQLVPIGRSKGVGAAMGYRLPSFGVWMIKGRDYWLWTTGSLWSGSQWAKES
;
A
#
# COMPACT_ATOMS: atom_id res chain seq x y z
N MET A 1 19.14 -4.41 -9.33
CA MET A 1 18.37 -4.36 -8.06
C MET A 1 18.09 -2.90 -7.77
N PHE A 2 16.92 -2.55 -7.24
CA PHE A 2 16.64 -1.15 -6.92
C PHE A 2 17.58 -0.62 -5.83
N PRO A 3 17.98 0.66 -5.92
CA PRO A 3 18.79 1.30 -4.89
C PRO A 3 18.01 1.34 -3.57
N GLN A 4 18.47 0.58 -2.56
CA GLN A 4 17.75 0.42 -1.30
C GLN A 4 17.77 1.71 -0.45
N ASP A 5 18.75 2.57 -0.65
CA ASP A 5 18.84 3.93 -0.11
C ASP A 5 17.67 4.84 -0.56
N LYS A 6 17.02 4.52 -1.69
CA LYS A 6 15.79 5.24 -2.12
C LYS A 6 14.50 4.67 -1.52
N LEU A 7 14.57 3.48 -0.92
CA LEU A 7 13.43 2.76 -0.35
C LEU A 7 13.36 2.91 1.16
N PHE A 8 14.51 2.92 1.82
CA PHE A 8 14.63 3.04 3.26
C PHE A 8 15.35 4.33 3.60
N VAL A 9 14.55 5.31 4.02
CA VAL A 9 15.05 6.63 4.41
C VAL A 9 14.93 6.76 5.91
N ASP A 10 15.95 7.30 6.54
CA ASP A 10 15.89 7.65 7.95
C ASP A 10 14.96 8.85 8.14
N ILE A 11 13.82 8.59 8.77
CA ILE A 11 12.80 9.60 9.02
C ILE A 11 13.32 10.72 9.94
N LEU A 12 14.23 10.41 10.87
CA LEU A 12 14.83 11.41 11.76
C LEU A 12 15.66 12.43 10.97
N THR A 13 16.48 11.94 10.04
CA THR A 13 17.24 12.79 9.12
C THR A 13 16.31 13.74 8.35
N ALA A 14 15.16 13.25 7.86
CA ALA A 14 14.19 14.08 7.15
C ALA A 14 13.57 15.20 8.01
N PHE A 15 13.47 15.02 9.33
CA PHE A 15 12.96 16.04 10.25
C PHE A 15 14.00 17.03 10.79
N THR A 16 15.29 16.83 10.48
CA THR A 16 16.39 17.68 10.99
C THR A 16 16.29 19.14 10.52
N SER A 17 15.65 19.39 9.38
CA SER A 17 15.38 20.76 8.90
C SER A 17 14.39 21.52 9.80
N TYR A 18 13.38 20.82 10.33
CA TYR A 18 12.32 21.41 11.16
C TYR A 18 12.81 21.68 12.59
N SER A 19 13.68 20.84 13.14
CA SER A 19 14.19 20.97 14.52
C SER A 19 15.05 22.23 14.75
N LYS A 20 15.51 22.90 13.68
CA LYS A 20 16.31 24.13 13.78
C LYS A 20 15.48 25.38 14.13
N THR A 21 14.21 25.38 13.77
CA THR A 21 13.33 26.56 13.90
C THR A 21 12.06 26.27 14.70
N THR A 22 11.71 24.99 14.88
CA THR A 22 10.49 24.55 15.57
C THR A 22 10.82 23.43 16.55
N PRO A 23 10.31 23.45 17.79
CA PRO A 23 10.42 22.32 18.70
C PRO A 23 9.82 21.07 18.05
N PHE A 24 10.64 20.05 17.83
CA PHE A 24 10.23 18.79 17.24
C PHE A 24 10.65 17.65 18.16
N ARG A 25 9.73 16.72 18.41
CA ARG A 25 9.97 15.51 19.20
C ARG A 25 9.54 14.30 18.39
N PHE A 26 10.47 13.37 18.18
CA PHE A 26 10.19 12.06 17.61
C PHE A 26 10.10 11.02 18.74
N VAL A 27 9.03 10.23 18.73
CA VAL A 27 8.86 9.10 19.65
C VAL A 27 8.80 7.83 18.81
N HIS A 28 9.79 6.96 18.96
CA HIS A 28 9.83 5.68 18.27
C HIS A 28 9.07 4.64 19.09
N GLY A 29 7.88 4.26 18.62
CA GLY A 29 7.02 3.29 19.30
C GLY A 29 5.75 2.99 18.52
N THR A 30 4.90 2.16 19.10
CA THR A 30 3.60 1.77 18.55
C THR A 30 2.49 2.43 19.36
N ALA A 31 1.60 3.20 18.72
CA ALA A 31 0.39 3.68 19.38
C ALA A 31 -0.50 2.49 19.77
N THR A 32 -0.85 2.38 21.05
CA THR A 32 -1.64 1.26 21.61
C THR A 32 -3.04 1.68 22.01
N SER A 33 -3.25 2.97 22.31
CA SER A 33 -4.57 3.52 22.61
C SER A 33 -4.66 5.01 22.25
N VAL A 34 -5.81 5.46 21.76
CA VAL A 34 -6.18 6.88 21.67
C VAL A 34 -7.43 7.12 22.50
N ASN A 35 -7.32 7.93 23.53
CA ASN A 35 -8.47 8.49 24.23
C ASN A 35 -8.78 9.86 23.63
N HIS A 36 -9.83 9.94 22.81
CA HIS A 36 -10.22 11.17 22.13
C HIS A 36 -10.96 12.16 23.05
N VAL A 37 -11.52 11.68 24.17
CA VAL A 37 -12.20 12.52 25.16
C VAL A 37 -11.17 13.23 26.04
N GLU A 38 -10.21 12.48 26.59
CA GLU A 38 -9.12 13.04 27.42
C GLU A 38 -7.98 13.62 26.59
N ARG A 39 -8.00 13.38 25.27
CA ARG A 39 -7.00 13.82 24.29
C ARG A 39 -5.60 13.31 24.62
N THR A 40 -5.49 12.00 24.80
CA THR A 40 -4.24 11.31 25.05
C THR A 40 -3.99 10.19 24.04
N VAL A 41 -2.71 9.87 23.83
CA VAL A 41 -2.24 8.72 23.06
C VAL A 41 -1.25 7.95 23.91
N ASP A 42 -1.49 6.65 24.09
CA ASP A 42 -0.55 5.73 24.72
C ASP A 42 0.34 5.10 23.64
N ILE A 43 1.64 5.07 23.91
CA ILE A 43 2.67 4.62 22.98
C ILE A 43 3.52 3.58 23.68
N ALA A 44 3.50 2.33 23.20
CA ALA A 44 4.47 1.33 23.58
C ALA A 44 5.82 1.65 22.92
N LEU A 45 6.82 2.01 23.71
CA LEU A 45 8.12 2.45 23.19
C LEU A 45 8.91 1.27 22.59
N ALA A 46 9.55 1.51 21.45
CA ALA A 46 10.28 0.47 20.71
C ALA A 46 11.54 -0.05 21.42
N ASN A 47 11.98 0.63 22.48
CA ASN A 47 13.19 0.31 23.24
C ASN A 47 12.90 -0.52 24.50
N ASP A 48 11.69 -1.07 24.66
CA ASP A 48 11.23 -1.82 25.83
C ASP A 48 11.18 -1.03 27.15
N HIS A 49 11.23 0.31 27.09
CA HIS A 49 11.13 1.19 28.27
C HIS A 49 9.66 1.43 28.73
N GLY A 50 8.72 0.57 28.35
CA GLY A 50 7.32 0.64 28.76
C GLY A 50 6.45 1.52 27.87
N VAL A 51 5.45 2.15 28.49
CA VAL A 51 4.42 2.95 27.81
C VAL A 51 4.63 4.43 28.14
N GLU A 52 4.62 5.29 27.12
CA GLU A 52 4.54 6.73 27.27
C GLU A 52 3.14 7.24 26.87
N THR A 53 2.54 8.07 27.71
CA THR A 53 1.27 8.75 27.40
C THR A 53 1.53 10.20 27.01
N LEU A 54 1.09 10.59 25.82
CA LEU A 54 1.18 11.97 25.33
C LEU A 54 -0.21 12.61 25.31
N THR A 55 -0.30 13.85 25.81
CA THR A 55 -1.48 14.70 25.59
C THR A 55 -1.35 15.42 24.26
N TYR A 56 -2.47 15.67 23.58
CA TYR A 56 -2.48 16.39 22.30
C TYR A 56 -3.51 17.51 22.25
N HIS A 57 -3.16 18.57 21.50
CA HIS A 57 -4.12 19.61 21.13
C HIS A 57 -4.85 19.30 19.81
N ALA A 58 -4.15 18.63 18.89
CA ALA A 58 -4.65 18.12 17.62
C ALA A 58 -3.98 16.76 17.33
N LEU A 59 -4.70 15.85 16.68
CA LEU A 59 -4.23 14.49 16.35
C LEU A 59 -4.47 14.18 14.87
N VAL A 60 -3.45 13.64 14.19
CA VAL A 60 -3.55 13.12 12.83
C VAL A 60 -3.22 11.64 12.82
N ILE A 61 -4.20 10.80 12.44
CA ILE A 61 -4.02 9.36 12.29
C ILE A 61 -3.62 9.06 10.83
N ALA A 62 -2.36 8.67 10.62
CA ALA A 62 -1.78 8.37 9.31
C ALA A 62 -1.03 7.03 9.30
N THR A 63 -1.52 6.04 10.05
CA THR A 63 -0.87 4.75 10.31
C THR A 63 -0.97 3.74 9.15
N GLY A 64 -1.70 4.08 8.10
CA GLY A 64 -1.84 3.27 6.90
C GLY A 64 -2.47 1.89 7.16
N ALA A 65 -2.06 0.91 6.38
CA ALA A 65 -2.54 -0.46 6.47
C ALA A 65 -1.41 -1.47 6.24
N SER A 66 -1.50 -2.64 6.87
CA SER A 66 -0.58 -3.76 6.66
C SER A 66 -1.10 -4.70 5.59
N THR A 67 -0.20 -5.48 4.98
CA THR A 67 -0.54 -6.55 4.04
C THR A 67 -0.24 -7.91 4.67
N PRO A 68 -0.91 -9.01 4.27
CA PRO A 68 -0.55 -10.32 4.79
C PRO A 68 0.89 -10.72 4.45
N SER A 69 1.33 -10.50 3.21
CA SER A 69 2.69 -10.83 2.81
C SER A 69 3.70 -9.83 3.37
N PRO A 70 4.73 -10.28 4.10
CA PRO A 70 5.81 -9.40 4.57
C PRO A 70 6.69 -8.92 3.41
N LEU A 71 6.52 -9.46 2.20
CA LEU A 71 7.23 -8.99 1.01
C LEU A 71 6.63 -7.71 0.41
N LEU A 72 5.36 -7.41 0.73
CA LEU A 72 4.55 -6.38 0.08
C LEU A 72 4.24 -5.16 0.96
N GLY A 73 4.75 -5.13 2.19
CA GLY A 73 4.55 -4.00 3.10
C GLY A 73 5.54 -3.97 4.26
N LEU A 74 5.70 -2.80 4.88
CA LEU A 74 6.45 -2.62 6.10
C LEU A 74 5.57 -2.98 7.30
N ASN A 75 5.43 -4.29 7.58
CA ASN A 75 4.52 -4.77 8.63
C ASN A 75 5.08 -4.65 10.06
N ARG A 76 6.40 -4.55 10.21
CA ARG A 76 7.10 -4.42 11.50
C ARG A 76 8.14 -3.31 11.45
N ASP A 77 9.32 -3.65 10.94
CA ASP A 77 10.47 -2.76 10.86
C ASP A 77 11.29 -3.04 9.59
N ALA A 78 12.22 -2.14 9.30
CA ALA A 78 13.04 -2.21 8.09
C ALA A 78 14.01 -3.40 8.08
N GLU A 79 14.45 -3.88 9.24
CA GLU A 79 15.37 -5.00 9.36
C GLU A 79 14.67 -6.31 9.00
N THR A 80 13.51 -6.56 9.61
CA THR A 80 12.65 -7.71 9.34
C THR A 80 12.25 -7.78 7.86
N LEU A 81 11.91 -6.63 7.25
CA LEU A 81 11.59 -6.57 5.81
C LEU A 81 12.79 -6.94 4.93
N ARG A 82 13.99 -6.41 5.25
CA ARG A 82 15.21 -6.74 4.50
C ARG A 82 15.59 -8.21 4.65
N GLN A 83 15.43 -8.78 5.84
CA GLN A 83 15.67 -10.20 6.09
C GLN A 83 14.70 -11.05 5.26
N SER A 84 13.40 -10.73 5.29
CA SER A 84 12.39 -11.41 4.48
C SER A 84 12.71 -11.37 2.98
N TRP A 85 13.17 -10.22 2.48
CA TRP A 85 13.62 -10.10 1.08
C TRP A 85 14.88 -10.92 0.79
N ALA A 86 15.85 -10.96 1.70
CA ALA A 86 17.08 -11.72 1.53
C ALA A 86 16.81 -13.24 1.49
N GLU A 87 15.99 -13.73 2.42
CA GLU A 87 15.55 -15.13 2.48
C GLU A 87 14.78 -15.52 1.22
N PHE A 88 13.76 -14.73 0.84
CA PHE A 88 12.98 -15.00 -0.36
C PHE A 88 13.85 -15.03 -1.63
N ARG A 89 14.78 -14.08 -1.80
CA ARG A 89 15.68 -14.03 -2.97
C ARG A 89 16.65 -15.21 -3.02
N LYS A 90 17.07 -15.74 -1.88
CA LYS A 90 17.99 -16.89 -1.80
C LYS A 90 17.35 -18.16 -2.37
N ASP A 91 16.06 -18.36 -2.12
CA ASP A 91 15.36 -19.59 -2.53
C ASP A 91 14.53 -19.44 -3.81
N LEU A 92 14.25 -18.21 -4.25
CA LEU A 92 13.54 -17.94 -5.49
C LEU A 92 14.07 -18.71 -6.72
N PRO A 93 15.39 -18.82 -6.99
CA PRO A 93 15.90 -19.57 -8.15
C PRO A 93 15.65 -21.09 -8.09
N LYS A 94 15.32 -21.63 -6.91
CA LYS A 94 15.09 -23.06 -6.69
C LYS A 94 13.62 -23.44 -6.92
N ALA A 95 12.70 -22.48 -6.79
CA ALA A 95 11.27 -22.70 -6.87
C ALA A 95 10.83 -23.23 -8.24
N LYS A 96 10.06 -24.31 -8.24
CA LYS A 96 9.42 -24.93 -9.40
C LYS A 96 7.95 -24.56 -9.51
N SER A 97 7.31 -24.23 -8.39
CA SER A 97 5.94 -23.72 -8.35
C SER A 97 5.79 -22.51 -7.44
N ILE A 98 5.11 -21.47 -7.92
CA ILE A 98 4.79 -20.26 -7.17
C ILE A 98 3.30 -19.98 -7.31
N VAL A 99 2.62 -19.78 -6.18
CA VAL A 99 1.21 -19.33 -6.14
C VAL A 99 1.15 -17.93 -5.56
N ILE A 100 0.50 -17.03 -6.30
CA ILE A 100 0.27 -15.64 -5.88
C ILE A 100 -1.24 -15.48 -5.72
N ALA A 101 -1.71 -15.14 -4.53
CA ALA A 101 -3.12 -14.87 -4.29
C ALA A 101 -3.39 -13.38 -4.33
N GLY A 102 -4.28 -12.92 -5.21
CA GLY A 102 -4.73 -11.53 -5.32
C GLY A 102 -4.54 -10.96 -6.72
N GLY A 103 -5.63 -10.79 -7.47
CA GLY A 103 -5.61 -10.23 -8.83
C GLY A 103 -5.50 -8.71 -8.90
N GLY A 104 -5.11 -8.03 -7.82
CA GLY A 104 -4.87 -6.58 -7.81
C GLY A 104 -3.51 -6.20 -8.40
N PRO A 105 -3.16 -4.90 -8.44
CA PRO A 105 -1.90 -4.40 -9.02
C PRO A 105 -0.66 -5.09 -8.45
N ALA A 106 -0.58 -5.20 -7.11
CA ALA A 106 0.57 -5.83 -6.46
C ALA A 106 0.78 -7.29 -6.89
N GLY A 107 -0.29 -8.09 -6.94
CA GLY A 107 -0.21 -9.48 -7.38
C GLY A 107 0.09 -9.62 -8.87
N VAL A 108 -0.48 -8.77 -9.72
CA VAL A 108 -0.21 -8.77 -11.18
C VAL A 108 1.23 -8.35 -11.49
N GLU A 109 1.73 -7.29 -10.84
CA GLU A 109 3.14 -6.84 -10.97
C GLU A 109 4.10 -7.93 -10.50
N THR A 110 3.84 -8.52 -9.32
CA THR A 110 4.64 -9.61 -8.77
C THR A 110 4.66 -10.81 -9.72
N ALA A 111 3.50 -11.22 -10.24
CA ALA A 111 3.43 -12.34 -11.18
C ALA A 111 4.18 -12.05 -12.48
N GLY A 112 4.04 -10.84 -13.02
CA GLY A 112 4.72 -10.42 -14.24
C GLY A 112 6.25 -10.37 -14.09
N GLU A 113 6.75 -9.78 -13.01
CA GLU A 113 8.19 -9.71 -12.70
C GLU A 113 8.80 -11.09 -12.46
N LEU A 114 8.16 -11.92 -11.63
CA LEU A 114 8.65 -13.27 -11.36
C LEU A 114 8.60 -14.14 -12.61
N GLY A 115 7.52 -14.04 -13.41
CA GLY A 115 7.39 -14.74 -14.68
C GLY A 115 8.52 -14.39 -15.64
N GLU A 116 8.76 -13.10 -15.88
CA GLU A 116 9.82 -12.68 -16.80
C GLU A 116 11.21 -12.99 -16.26
N HIS A 117 11.42 -12.90 -14.94
CA HIS A 117 12.71 -13.19 -14.32
C HIS A 117 13.09 -14.68 -14.37
N LEU A 118 12.14 -15.58 -14.08
CA LEU A 118 12.39 -17.03 -13.98
C LEU A 118 12.22 -17.75 -15.32
N ASN A 119 11.24 -17.33 -16.11
CA ASN A 119 10.86 -18.02 -17.34
C ASN A 119 11.30 -17.28 -18.61
N GLY A 120 11.61 -15.99 -18.52
CA GLY A 120 11.77 -15.13 -19.69
C GLY A 120 10.43 -14.73 -20.30
N ARG A 121 10.46 -14.28 -21.56
CA ARG A 121 9.27 -13.88 -22.31
C ARG A 121 9.18 -14.65 -23.62
N ALA A 122 7.95 -14.95 -24.03
CA ALA A 122 7.65 -15.53 -25.33
C ALA A 122 8.22 -14.66 -26.46
N GLY A 123 8.67 -15.31 -27.55
CA GLY A 123 9.12 -14.61 -28.75
C GLY A 123 8.01 -13.73 -29.35
N TRP A 124 8.38 -12.72 -30.13
CA TRP A 124 7.47 -11.67 -30.62
C TRP A 124 6.24 -12.19 -31.39
N ALA A 125 6.33 -13.37 -32.01
CA ALA A 125 5.24 -14.00 -32.75
C ALA A 125 4.32 -14.90 -31.88
N LYS A 126 4.66 -15.13 -30.61
CA LYS A 126 3.93 -16.03 -29.71
C LYS A 126 3.06 -15.24 -28.73
N THR A 127 1.85 -15.72 -28.51
CA THR A 127 0.89 -15.14 -27.55
C THR A 127 1.07 -15.67 -26.13
N LYS A 128 1.81 -16.77 -25.95
CA LYS A 128 2.07 -17.42 -24.67
C LYS A 128 3.47 -18.03 -24.65
N LEU A 129 4.08 -18.10 -23.47
CA LEU A 129 5.31 -18.84 -23.26
C LEU A 129 5.03 -20.35 -23.16
N GLU A 130 5.62 -21.13 -24.05
CA GLU A 130 5.56 -22.58 -24.03
C GLU A 130 6.66 -23.12 -23.10
N ASN A 131 6.30 -24.05 -22.21
CA ASN A 131 7.21 -24.73 -21.27
C ASN A 131 7.99 -23.79 -20.31
N PRO A 132 7.29 -23.04 -19.43
CA PRO A 132 7.96 -22.25 -18.40
C PRO A 132 8.79 -23.13 -17.46
N LYS A 133 9.96 -22.63 -17.02
CA LYS A 133 10.86 -23.33 -16.09
C LYS A 133 10.26 -23.44 -14.67
N THR A 134 9.49 -22.44 -14.28
CA THR A 134 8.78 -22.33 -13.01
C THR A 134 7.30 -22.07 -13.30
N SER A 135 6.43 -22.91 -12.75
CA SER A 135 4.99 -22.73 -12.82
C SER A 135 4.58 -21.57 -11.91
N ILE A 136 3.94 -20.54 -12.47
CA ILE A 136 3.44 -19.40 -11.69
C ILE A 136 1.93 -19.30 -11.88
N THR A 137 1.18 -19.35 -10.78
CA THR A 137 -0.28 -19.26 -10.79
C THR A 137 -0.74 -18.03 -10.01
N LEU A 138 -1.46 -17.14 -10.67
CA LEU A 138 -2.13 -15.99 -10.07
C LEU A 138 -3.60 -16.35 -9.79
N VAL A 139 -4.01 -16.29 -8.53
CA VAL A 139 -5.37 -16.62 -8.08
C VAL A 139 -6.14 -15.34 -7.77
N THR A 140 -7.38 -15.22 -8.24
CA THR A 140 -8.26 -14.08 -7.93
C THR A 140 -9.71 -14.53 -7.74
N ALA A 141 -10.35 -14.03 -6.69
CA ALA A 141 -11.77 -14.27 -6.42
C ALA A 141 -12.69 -13.52 -7.40
N ALA A 142 -12.21 -12.43 -8.00
CA ALA A 142 -12.97 -11.68 -8.99
C ALA A 142 -13.02 -12.42 -10.34
N SER A 143 -14.00 -12.06 -11.18
CA SER A 143 -14.13 -12.58 -12.55
C SER A 143 -13.04 -12.08 -13.51
N GLN A 144 -12.29 -11.05 -13.11
CA GLN A 144 -11.14 -10.50 -13.83
C GLN A 144 -10.02 -10.07 -12.87
N ILE A 145 -8.79 -9.99 -13.37
CA ILE A 145 -7.70 -9.27 -12.69
C ILE A 145 -7.87 -7.75 -12.88
N LEU A 146 -7.21 -6.96 -12.04
CA LEU A 146 -7.24 -5.50 -12.07
C LEU A 146 -8.68 -4.95 -12.13
N PRO A 147 -9.53 -5.25 -11.13
CA PRO A 147 -10.97 -4.93 -11.18
C PRO A 147 -11.27 -3.44 -11.27
N ALA A 148 -10.31 -2.57 -10.93
CA ALA A 148 -10.43 -1.13 -11.10
C ALA A 148 -10.23 -0.67 -12.57
N LEU A 149 -9.82 -1.57 -13.47
CA LEU A 149 -9.66 -1.32 -14.89
C LEU A 149 -10.77 -2.00 -15.69
N ARG A 150 -11.18 -1.36 -16.79
CA ARG A 150 -12.17 -1.86 -17.72
C ARG A 150 -11.70 -3.17 -18.39
N PRO A 151 -12.62 -4.06 -18.79
CA PRO A 151 -12.30 -5.41 -19.22
C PRO A 151 -11.24 -5.52 -20.32
N SER A 152 -11.21 -4.58 -21.28
CA SER A 152 -10.24 -4.60 -22.38
C SER A 152 -8.80 -4.32 -21.95
N ILE A 153 -8.59 -3.63 -20.82
CA ILE A 153 -7.25 -3.40 -20.25
C ILE A 153 -6.85 -4.60 -19.40
N ALA A 154 -7.78 -5.15 -18.61
CA ALA A 154 -7.57 -6.37 -17.83
C ALA A 154 -7.23 -7.57 -18.73
N GLN A 155 -7.98 -7.79 -19.82
CA GLN A 155 -7.68 -8.82 -20.82
C GLN A 155 -6.28 -8.67 -21.41
N LYS A 156 -5.86 -7.42 -21.67
CA LYS A 156 -4.50 -7.17 -22.17
C LYS A 156 -3.42 -7.53 -21.15
N ALA A 157 -3.69 -7.37 -19.85
CA ALA A 157 -2.79 -7.85 -18.81
C ALA A 157 -2.71 -9.38 -18.80
N GLU A 158 -3.83 -10.08 -18.97
CA GLU A 158 -3.85 -11.55 -19.06
C GLU A 158 -2.98 -12.04 -20.22
N GLU A 159 -3.07 -11.40 -21.39
CA GLU A 159 -2.20 -11.70 -22.54
C GLU A 159 -0.71 -11.50 -22.20
N TYR A 160 -0.34 -10.39 -21.56
CA TYR A 160 1.06 -10.13 -21.20
C TYR A 160 1.59 -11.06 -20.11
N LEU A 161 0.74 -11.48 -19.17
CA LEU A 161 1.06 -12.49 -18.16
C LEU A 161 1.28 -13.87 -18.79
N ALA A 162 0.43 -14.27 -19.74
CA ALA A 162 0.60 -15.52 -20.47
C ALA A 162 1.93 -15.57 -21.25
N GLN A 163 2.37 -14.44 -21.80
CA GLN A 163 3.68 -14.32 -22.47
C GLN A 163 4.88 -14.53 -21.54
N VAL A 164 4.72 -14.47 -20.23
CA VAL A 164 5.79 -14.73 -19.24
C VAL A 164 5.53 -15.99 -18.42
N GLY A 165 4.63 -16.85 -18.90
CA GLY A 165 4.37 -18.17 -18.32
C GLY A 165 3.47 -18.15 -17.09
N VAL A 166 2.75 -17.05 -16.82
CA VAL A 166 1.79 -16.98 -15.71
C VAL A 166 0.45 -17.57 -16.14
N THR A 167 -0.10 -18.45 -15.31
CA THR A 167 -1.46 -18.97 -15.41
C THR A 167 -2.36 -18.21 -14.44
N ILE A 168 -3.59 -17.89 -14.86
CA ILE A 168 -4.52 -17.12 -14.02
C ILE A 168 -5.74 -17.98 -13.71
N LEU A 169 -6.07 -18.11 -12.42
CA LEU A 169 -7.30 -18.73 -11.95
C LEU A 169 -8.23 -17.63 -11.43
N LYS A 170 -9.37 -17.44 -12.11
CA LYS A 170 -10.36 -16.40 -11.83
C LYS A 170 -11.61 -17.01 -11.20
N GLY A 171 -12.36 -16.21 -10.44
CA GLY A 171 -13.60 -16.65 -9.80
C GLY A 171 -13.40 -17.70 -8.70
N VAL A 172 -12.18 -17.84 -8.18
CA VAL A 172 -11.84 -18.78 -7.10
C VAL A 172 -11.04 -18.07 -6.03
N ARG A 173 -11.35 -18.32 -4.76
CA ARG A 173 -10.66 -17.72 -3.61
C ARG A 173 -9.75 -18.74 -2.95
N VAL A 174 -8.67 -18.26 -2.32
CA VAL A 174 -7.92 -19.07 -1.36
C VAL A 174 -8.74 -19.13 -0.08
N GLU A 175 -9.11 -20.34 0.33
CA GLU A 175 -9.89 -20.60 1.55
C GLU A 175 -8.98 -20.94 2.73
N ALA A 176 -7.95 -21.77 2.50
CA ALA A 176 -6.99 -22.16 3.53
C ALA A 176 -5.59 -22.38 2.94
N VAL A 177 -4.57 -22.20 3.78
CA VAL A 177 -3.17 -22.45 3.45
C VAL A 177 -2.56 -23.29 4.57
N SER A 178 -1.84 -24.35 4.19
CA SER A 178 -1.13 -25.21 5.13
C SER A 178 0.34 -25.35 4.71
N PRO A 179 1.31 -25.06 5.59
CA PRO A 179 1.13 -24.53 6.96
C PRO A 179 0.58 -23.09 6.97
N ALA A 180 -0.12 -22.70 8.04
CA ALA A 180 -0.80 -21.41 8.14
C ALA A 180 0.13 -20.18 8.07
N LEU A 181 1.43 -20.37 8.35
CA LEU A 181 2.43 -19.29 8.31
C LEU A 181 3.10 -19.13 6.95
N ALA A 182 2.86 -20.03 5.99
CA ALA A 182 3.49 -19.95 4.66
C ALA A 182 3.09 -18.65 3.94
N GLY A 183 4.08 -17.90 3.45
CA GLY A 183 3.90 -16.63 2.76
C GLY A 183 3.52 -15.43 3.64
N VAL A 184 3.26 -15.64 4.94
CA VAL A 184 2.83 -14.62 5.92
C VAL A 184 3.91 -14.42 6.99
N GLY A 185 4.14 -15.44 7.83
CA GLY A 185 5.20 -15.43 8.84
C GLY A 185 6.50 -16.06 8.34
N GLN A 186 6.41 -16.92 7.32
CA GLN A 186 7.53 -17.65 6.74
C GLN A 186 7.48 -17.48 5.22
N VAL A 187 8.35 -16.63 4.67
CA VAL A 187 8.37 -16.28 3.24
C VAL A 187 8.88 -17.40 2.34
N VAL A 188 9.63 -18.35 2.90
CA VAL A 188 10.08 -19.56 2.21
C VAL A 188 9.53 -20.77 2.97
N GLN A 189 8.43 -21.31 2.48
CA GLN A 189 7.83 -22.52 2.99
C GLN A 189 6.93 -23.12 1.91
N ASN A 190 7.08 -24.42 1.66
CA ASN A 190 6.17 -25.16 0.81
C ASN A 190 4.75 -25.10 1.40
N ALA A 191 3.77 -24.89 0.53
CA ALA A 191 2.39 -24.68 0.94
C ALA A 191 1.42 -25.48 0.09
N ALA A 192 0.43 -26.04 0.75
CA ALA A 192 -0.81 -26.53 0.16
C ALA A 192 -1.87 -25.41 0.27
N ILE A 193 -2.32 -24.89 -0.87
CA ILE A 193 -3.30 -23.80 -0.98
C ILE A 193 -4.64 -24.40 -1.39
N THR A 194 -5.58 -24.47 -0.47
CA THR A 194 -6.95 -24.94 -0.72
C THR A 194 -7.82 -23.80 -1.22
N LEU A 195 -8.46 -24.00 -2.37
CA LEU A 195 -9.39 -23.06 -2.98
C LEU A 195 -10.83 -23.36 -2.56
N ASP A 196 -11.72 -22.36 -2.61
CA ASP A 196 -13.18 -22.54 -2.36
C ASP A 196 -13.89 -23.49 -3.35
N SER A 197 -13.23 -23.84 -4.45
CA SER A 197 -13.69 -24.88 -5.36
C SER A 197 -13.41 -26.31 -4.85
N GLY A 198 -12.73 -26.45 -3.70
CA GLY A 198 -12.24 -27.74 -3.17
C GLY A 198 -10.93 -28.22 -3.80
N LYS A 199 -10.38 -27.50 -4.79
CA LYS A 199 -9.09 -27.82 -5.40
C LYS A 199 -7.93 -27.34 -4.53
N THR A 200 -6.89 -28.16 -4.39
CA THR A 200 -5.63 -27.79 -3.75
C THR A 200 -4.52 -27.54 -4.77
N LEU A 201 -3.73 -26.49 -4.56
CA LEU A 201 -2.52 -26.18 -5.31
C LEU A 201 -1.31 -26.36 -4.40
N GLU A 202 -0.27 -27.06 -4.88
CA GLU A 202 1.01 -27.17 -4.19
C GLU A 202 1.99 -26.12 -4.73
N ALA A 203 2.64 -25.39 -3.83
CA ALA A 203 3.61 -24.35 -4.17
C ALA A 203 4.89 -24.48 -3.34
N ASP A 204 6.05 -24.29 -3.96
CA ASP A 204 7.29 -24.07 -3.22
C ASP A 204 7.30 -22.71 -2.54
N LEU A 205 6.68 -21.72 -3.17
CA LEU A 205 6.51 -20.36 -2.63
C LEU A 205 5.07 -19.89 -2.78
N TYR A 206 4.49 -19.41 -1.69
CA TYR A 206 3.18 -18.76 -1.67
C TYR A 206 3.31 -17.28 -1.33
N ILE A 207 2.66 -16.42 -2.11
CA ILE A 207 2.68 -14.96 -1.93
C ILE A 207 1.25 -14.44 -1.78
N PRO A 208 0.79 -14.14 -0.56
CA PRO A 208 -0.52 -13.54 -0.34
C PRO A 208 -0.48 -12.04 -0.66
N ALA A 209 -0.87 -11.69 -1.88
CA ALA A 209 -1.07 -10.33 -2.37
C ALA A 209 -2.56 -9.91 -2.30
N THR A 210 -3.28 -10.37 -1.27
CA THR A 210 -4.69 -10.07 -1.05
C THR A 210 -4.89 -9.11 0.10
N GLY A 211 -5.81 -8.16 -0.09
CA GLY A 211 -6.32 -7.29 0.97
C GLY A 211 -5.26 -6.41 1.65
N THR A 212 -5.76 -5.52 2.47
CA THR A 212 -4.98 -4.77 3.45
C THR A 212 -5.75 -4.75 4.76
N ARG A 213 -5.05 -4.59 5.87
CA ARG A 213 -5.64 -4.45 7.20
C ARG A 213 -5.30 -3.05 7.72
N PRO A 214 -6.28 -2.14 7.88
CA PRO A 214 -6.04 -0.83 8.47
C PRO A 214 -5.33 -0.95 9.83
N ASN A 215 -4.30 -0.13 10.05
CA ASN A 215 -3.53 -0.14 11.30
C ASN A 215 -4.20 0.77 12.32
N THR A 216 -5.37 0.36 12.82
CA THR A 216 -6.28 1.20 13.60
C THR A 216 -6.75 0.55 14.90
N ASP A 217 -6.14 -0.56 15.32
CA ASP A 217 -6.57 -1.31 16.51
C ASP A 217 -6.46 -0.52 17.83
N PHE A 218 -5.65 0.54 17.84
CA PHE A 218 -5.51 1.47 18.97
C PHE A 218 -6.63 2.53 19.03
N VAL A 219 -7.48 2.61 18.00
CA VAL A 219 -8.58 3.58 17.91
C VAL A 219 -9.86 2.96 18.49
N ASP A 220 -10.60 3.77 19.26
CA ASP A 220 -11.89 3.37 19.81
C ASP A 220 -12.84 2.88 18.71
N GLY A 221 -13.49 1.73 18.93
CA GLY A 221 -14.36 1.09 17.95
C GLY A 221 -15.56 1.95 17.51
N SER A 222 -16.00 2.91 18.33
CA SER A 222 -17.06 3.86 17.97
C SER A 222 -16.65 4.86 16.87
N LEU A 223 -15.35 5.01 16.65
CA LEU A 223 -14.76 5.85 15.60
C LEU A 223 -14.38 5.04 14.35
N LEU A 224 -14.67 3.74 14.31
CA LEU A 224 -14.32 2.86 13.20
C LEU A 224 -15.57 2.45 12.41
N LEU A 225 -15.40 2.31 11.09
CA LEU A 225 -16.37 1.62 10.25
C LEU A 225 -16.24 0.09 10.37
N THR A 226 -17.16 -0.64 9.76
CA THR A 226 -17.15 -2.12 9.74
C THR A 226 -15.90 -2.71 9.11
N ASP A 227 -15.27 -1.99 8.17
CA ASP A 227 -14.02 -2.37 7.52
C ASP A 227 -12.77 -1.97 8.33
N ARG A 228 -12.97 -1.50 9.57
CA ARG A 228 -11.94 -1.08 10.54
C ARG A 228 -11.20 0.20 10.18
N ARG A 229 -11.56 0.92 9.12
CA ARG A 229 -11.01 2.26 8.86
C ARG A 229 -11.63 3.29 9.81
N VAL A 230 -10.89 4.33 10.14
CA VAL A 230 -11.38 5.48 10.91
C VAL A 230 -12.48 6.17 10.11
N ASP A 231 -13.63 6.42 10.75
CA ASP A 231 -14.79 7.09 10.18
C ASP A 231 -14.47 8.59 10.01
N THR A 232 -14.02 8.92 8.80
CA THR A 232 -13.48 10.23 8.42
C THR A 232 -14.43 10.94 7.47
N ASN A 233 -14.69 12.21 7.74
CA ASN A 233 -15.43 13.09 6.85
C ASN A 233 -14.74 13.12 5.47
N PRO A 234 -15.43 12.70 4.39
CA PRO A 234 -14.79 12.53 3.09
C PRO A 234 -14.34 13.86 2.48
N SER A 235 -14.94 14.98 2.84
CA SER A 235 -14.59 16.28 2.27
C SER A 235 -13.57 17.05 3.09
N THR A 236 -13.55 16.91 4.42
CA THR A 236 -12.70 17.74 5.28
C THR A 236 -11.54 16.99 5.93
N LEU A 237 -11.58 15.65 5.91
CA LEU A 237 -10.62 14.73 6.53
C LEU A 237 -10.62 14.74 8.08
N ARG A 238 -11.66 15.34 8.68
CA ARG A 238 -11.89 15.32 10.13
C ARG A 238 -12.52 14.01 10.57
N VAL A 239 -12.25 13.60 11.81
CA VAL A 239 -12.94 12.50 12.48
C VAL A 239 -14.02 13.11 13.36
N ASP A 240 -15.16 13.46 12.77
CA ASP A 240 -16.18 14.30 13.42
C ASP A 240 -16.67 13.72 14.76
N LYS A 241 -16.80 12.39 14.84
CA LYS A 241 -17.20 11.68 16.07
C LYS A 241 -16.17 11.76 17.21
N ALA A 242 -14.89 11.99 16.89
CA ALA A 242 -13.82 12.12 17.88
C ALA A 242 -13.74 13.53 18.47
N GLY A 243 -14.51 14.48 17.93
CA GLY A 243 -14.50 15.88 18.34
C GLY A 243 -13.47 16.74 17.60
N ALA A 244 -13.35 17.99 18.03
CA ALA A 244 -12.56 18.99 17.33
C ALA A 244 -11.07 18.62 17.22
N ARG A 245 -10.48 18.88 16.06
CA ARG A 245 -9.03 18.75 15.75
C ARG A 245 -8.49 17.32 15.78
N VAL A 246 -9.33 16.33 15.49
CA VAL A 246 -8.91 14.96 15.20
C VAL A 246 -9.12 14.69 13.70
N TYR A 247 -8.10 14.16 13.05
CA TYR A 247 -8.08 13.92 11.61
C TYR A 247 -7.54 12.52 11.31
N ALA A 248 -7.90 11.97 10.17
CA ALA A 248 -7.27 10.76 9.66
C ALA A 248 -7.09 10.84 8.15
N ILE A 249 -6.03 10.22 7.64
CA ILE A 249 -5.68 10.22 6.21
C ILE A 249 -5.01 8.90 5.81
N GLY A 250 -5.03 8.62 4.51
CA GLY A 250 -4.44 7.41 3.95
C GLY A 250 -5.29 6.16 4.20
N ASP A 251 -4.68 4.99 4.05
CA ASP A 251 -5.40 3.71 4.08
C ASP A 251 -6.01 3.36 5.46
N ALA A 252 -5.63 4.10 6.52
CA ALA A 252 -6.25 3.99 7.84
C ALA A 252 -7.63 4.67 7.92
N SER A 253 -8.00 5.51 6.95
CA SER A 253 -9.17 6.40 7.01
C SER A 253 -10.19 6.13 5.91
N SER A 254 -11.46 6.46 6.16
CA SER A 254 -12.57 6.17 5.25
C SER A 254 -12.83 7.22 4.16
N PHE A 255 -12.07 8.34 4.14
CA PHE A 255 -12.36 9.51 3.30
C PHE A 255 -12.45 9.23 1.79
N ALA A 256 -11.74 8.21 1.31
CA ALA A 256 -11.73 7.79 -0.09
C ALA A 256 -11.36 6.31 -0.19
N ARG A 257 -11.42 5.74 -1.40
CA ARG A 257 -10.83 4.42 -1.66
C ARG A 257 -9.30 4.47 -1.56
N PRO A 258 -8.63 3.39 -1.12
CA PRO A 258 -7.17 3.27 -1.14
C PRO A 258 -6.59 3.52 -2.54
N ALA A 259 -5.95 4.66 -2.71
CA ALA A 259 -5.24 5.00 -3.95
C ALA A 259 -4.22 6.12 -3.68
N VAL A 260 -3.00 5.95 -4.16
CA VAL A 260 -1.91 6.93 -3.95
C VAL A 260 -2.32 8.33 -4.41
N HIS A 261 -2.98 8.48 -5.57
CA HIS A 261 -3.38 9.80 -6.07
C HIS A 261 -4.44 10.49 -5.20
N ASN A 262 -5.31 9.72 -4.52
CA ASN A 262 -6.25 10.27 -3.54
C ASN A 262 -5.50 10.79 -2.31
N ILE A 263 -4.51 10.05 -1.82
CA ILE A 263 -3.67 10.49 -0.69
C ILE A 263 -2.94 11.79 -1.05
N LEU A 264 -2.30 11.83 -2.22
CA LEU A 264 -1.52 13.01 -2.64
C LEU A 264 -2.38 14.28 -2.80
N SER A 265 -3.63 14.12 -3.24
CA SER A 265 -4.59 15.24 -3.36
C SER A 265 -5.28 15.61 -2.04
N ALA A 266 -5.34 14.69 -1.09
CA ALA A 266 -5.89 14.92 0.24
C ALA A 266 -4.93 15.69 1.18
N VAL A 267 -3.61 15.54 1.02
CA VAL A 267 -2.62 16.22 1.89
C VAL A 267 -2.79 17.75 1.92
N PRO A 268 -2.91 18.48 0.79
CA PRO A 268 -3.18 19.92 0.81
C PRO A 268 -4.49 20.31 1.52
N VAL A 269 -5.52 19.47 1.42
CA VAL A 269 -6.82 19.68 2.09
C VAL A 269 -6.65 19.53 3.59
N LEU A 270 -5.97 18.46 4.02
CA LEU A 270 -5.67 18.19 5.42
C LEU A 270 -4.89 19.34 6.06
N CYS A 271 -3.77 19.75 5.44
CA CYS A 271 -2.93 20.83 5.95
C CYS A 271 -3.70 22.15 6.08
N PHE A 272 -4.50 22.51 5.08
CA PHE A 272 -5.32 23.71 5.11
C PHE A 272 -6.34 23.69 6.26
N ASN A 273 -7.09 22.58 6.40
CA ASN A 273 -8.13 22.47 7.42
C ASN A 273 -7.55 22.38 8.84
N ILE A 274 -6.41 21.70 9.03
CA ILE A 274 -5.67 21.72 10.30
C ILE A 274 -5.28 23.15 10.66
N ARG A 275 -4.66 23.89 9.73
CA ARG A 275 -4.22 25.27 9.96
C ARG A 275 -5.40 26.18 10.33
N ARG A 276 -6.51 26.05 9.60
CA ARG A 276 -7.75 26.79 9.87
C ARG A 276 -8.26 26.51 11.29
N ASP A 277 -8.38 25.25 11.67
CA ASP A 277 -8.91 24.85 12.97
C ASP A 277 -8.00 25.24 14.13
N LEU A 278 -6.67 25.23 13.91
CA LEU A 278 -5.71 25.72 14.88
C LEU A 278 -5.83 27.24 15.08
N PHE A 279 -6.04 28.04 14.03
CA PHE A 279 -6.27 29.47 14.19
C PHE A 279 -7.59 29.76 14.91
N LEU A 280 -8.67 29.07 14.55
CA LEU A 280 -9.97 29.19 15.23
C LEU A 280 -9.86 28.84 16.73
N ALA A 281 -8.97 27.92 17.10
CA ALA A 281 -8.73 27.53 18.48
C ALA A 281 -7.64 28.36 19.20
N SER A 282 -7.01 29.31 18.50
CA SER A 282 -5.94 30.17 19.02
C SER A 282 -6.48 31.51 19.52
N GLU A 283 -5.59 32.35 20.02
CA GLU A 283 -5.89 33.76 20.34
C GLU A 283 -6.06 34.65 19.10
N ARG A 284 -5.92 34.07 17.89
CA ARG A 284 -6.00 34.77 16.61
C ARG A 284 -7.02 34.12 15.64
N PRO A 285 -8.30 33.99 16.02
CA PRO A 285 -9.32 33.37 15.17
C PRO A 285 -9.57 34.14 13.88
N GLU A 286 -9.27 35.44 13.84
CA GLU A 286 -9.36 36.29 12.65
C GLU A 286 -8.37 35.89 11.53
N ALA A 287 -7.31 35.16 11.88
CA ALA A 287 -6.35 34.63 10.92
C ALA A 287 -6.83 33.31 10.25
N ALA A 288 -7.93 32.72 10.73
CA ALA A 288 -8.51 31.54 10.12
C ALA A 288 -9.14 31.88 8.77
N ALA A 289 -9.02 30.95 7.80
CA ALA A 289 -9.78 31.04 6.57
C ALA A 289 -11.29 30.98 6.86
N ALA A 290 -12.09 31.76 6.11
CA ALA A 290 -13.53 31.79 6.29
C ALA A 290 -14.16 30.39 6.08
N GLU A 291 -13.75 29.70 5.01
CA GLU A 291 -14.29 28.41 4.60
C GLU A 291 -13.23 27.30 4.67
N ASP A 292 -13.69 26.06 4.76
CA ASP A 292 -12.85 24.88 4.64
C ASP A 292 -12.38 24.68 3.19
N ARG A 293 -11.24 24.02 3.02
CA ARG A 293 -10.87 23.43 1.73
C ARG A 293 -11.49 22.04 1.66
N LEU A 294 -12.13 21.72 0.54
CA LEU A 294 -12.85 20.46 0.37
C LEU A 294 -12.07 19.49 -0.53
N PHE A 295 -11.98 18.24 -0.08
CA PHE A 295 -11.53 17.11 -0.88
C PHE A 295 -12.68 16.61 -1.76
N THR A 296 -12.33 16.21 -2.97
CA THR A 296 -13.22 15.49 -3.88
C THR A 296 -12.47 14.29 -4.40
N GLU A 297 -13.04 13.10 -4.20
CA GLU A 297 -12.43 11.86 -4.67
C GLU A 297 -12.37 11.84 -6.20
N ASP A 298 -11.19 11.55 -6.76
CA ASP A 298 -11.07 11.29 -8.18
C ASP A 298 -11.47 9.84 -8.47
N THR A 299 -12.69 9.65 -8.96
CA THR A 299 -13.26 8.33 -9.27
C THR A 299 -12.91 7.84 -10.68
N ARG A 300 -12.17 8.62 -11.47
CA ARG A 300 -11.76 8.20 -12.82
C ARG A 300 -10.82 7.01 -12.76
N GLU A 301 -10.87 6.19 -13.81
CA GLU A 301 -9.99 5.04 -13.97
C GLU A 301 -8.52 5.48 -14.05
N THR A 302 -7.78 5.25 -12.97
CA THR A 302 -6.36 5.58 -12.83
C THR A 302 -5.63 4.45 -12.12
N GLN A 303 -4.85 3.68 -12.86
CA GLN A 303 -4.03 2.58 -12.34
C GLN A 303 -2.99 2.18 -13.40
N LEU A 304 -1.71 2.11 -13.01
CA LEU A 304 -0.60 1.73 -13.89
C LEU A 304 0.09 0.48 -13.36
N VAL A 305 0.15 -0.54 -14.20
CA VAL A 305 0.57 -1.89 -13.82
C VAL A 305 1.62 -2.40 -14.81
N PRO A 306 2.93 -2.31 -14.48
CA PRO A 306 3.98 -3.03 -15.18
C PRO A 306 3.72 -4.54 -15.15
N ILE A 307 4.09 -5.23 -16.23
CA ILE A 307 3.99 -6.69 -16.33
C ILE A 307 5.32 -7.18 -16.84
N GLY A 308 6.18 -7.52 -15.89
CA GLY A 308 7.59 -7.78 -16.13
C GLY A 308 8.34 -6.52 -16.58
N ARG A 309 9.50 -6.71 -17.20
CA ARG A 309 10.50 -5.64 -17.41
C ARG A 309 10.20 -4.74 -18.61
N SER A 310 9.26 -5.15 -19.47
CA SER A 310 9.13 -4.61 -20.83
C SER A 310 7.70 -4.25 -21.24
N LYS A 311 6.69 -4.66 -20.48
CA LYS A 311 5.27 -4.41 -20.78
C LYS A 311 4.55 -3.81 -19.59
N GLY A 312 3.36 -3.32 -19.84
CA GLY A 312 2.48 -2.79 -18.81
C GLY A 312 1.13 -2.41 -19.39
N VAL A 313 0.13 -2.36 -18.52
CA VAL A 313 -1.20 -1.88 -18.85
C VAL A 313 -1.60 -0.78 -17.87
N GLY A 314 -2.56 0.03 -18.26
CA GLY A 314 -3.12 0.98 -17.32
C GLY A 314 -3.94 2.06 -17.98
N ALA A 315 -4.48 2.90 -17.13
CA ALA A 315 -5.15 4.13 -17.51
C ALA A 315 -4.75 5.25 -16.57
N ALA A 316 -4.88 6.47 -17.06
CA ALA A 316 -4.73 7.69 -16.28
C ALA A 316 -5.87 8.63 -16.64
N MET A 317 -6.58 9.14 -15.63
CA MET A 317 -7.70 10.07 -15.80
C MET A 317 -8.79 9.54 -16.75
N GLY A 318 -9.02 8.23 -16.77
CA GLY A 318 -10.01 7.60 -17.65
C GLY A 318 -9.51 7.28 -19.07
N TYR A 319 -8.28 7.63 -19.42
CA TYR A 319 -7.68 7.33 -20.73
C TYR A 319 -6.75 6.12 -20.65
N ARG A 320 -6.95 5.15 -21.56
CA ARG A 320 -6.05 3.99 -21.70
C ARG A 320 -4.66 4.47 -22.13
N LEU A 321 -3.63 4.03 -21.42
CA LEU A 321 -2.25 4.30 -21.81
C LEU A 321 -1.68 3.18 -22.71
N PRO A 322 -0.86 3.53 -23.71
CA PRO A 322 -0.10 2.53 -24.46
C PRO A 322 0.91 1.85 -23.54
N SER A 323 1.21 0.57 -23.80
CA SER A 323 2.14 -0.22 -22.96
C SER A 323 3.52 0.44 -22.81
N PHE A 324 4.03 1.08 -23.87
CA PHE A 324 5.29 1.82 -23.81
C PHE A 324 5.19 3.02 -22.85
N GLY A 325 4.06 3.72 -22.80
CA GLY A 325 3.81 4.80 -21.84
C GLY A 325 3.83 4.30 -20.39
N VAL A 326 3.16 3.19 -20.10
CA VAL A 326 3.20 2.56 -18.77
C VAL A 326 4.62 2.16 -18.37
N TRP A 327 5.38 1.61 -19.31
CA TRP A 327 6.78 1.25 -19.08
C TRP A 327 7.67 2.47 -18.81
N MET A 328 7.56 3.53 -19.62
CA MET A 328 8.33 4.76 -19.42
C MET A 328 8.02 5.41 -18.07
N ILE A 329 6.75 5.44 -17.70
CA ILE A 329 6.26 6.10 -16.50
C ILE A 329 6.66 5.29 -15.26
N LYS A 330 6.30 4.00 -15.20
CA LYS A 330 6.46 3.16 -14.01
C LYS A 330 7.34 1.93 -14.24
N GLY A 331 7.25 1.25 -15.39
CA GLY A 331 7.96 -0.03 -15.61
C GLY A 331 9.49 0.02 -15.61
N ARG A 332 10.10 1.19 -15.88
CA ARG A 332 11.58 1.32 -15.92
C ARG A 332 12.22 1.29 -14.53
N ASP A 333 11.61 1.98 -13.57
CA ASP A 333 12.19 2.23 -12.25
C ASP A 333 11.17 2.21 -11.12
N TYR A 334 9.94 1.73 -11.35
CA TYR A 334 8.84 1.71 -10.38
C TYR A 334 8.54 3.07 -9.76
N TRP A 335 8.70 4.15 -10.54
CA TRP A 335 8.52 5.52 -10.05
C TRP A 335 9.44 5.91 -8.89
N LEU A 336 10.57 5.20 -8.70
CA LEU A 336 11.48 5.47 -7.59
C LEU A 336 12.13 6.85 -7.63
N TRP A 337 12.05 7.58 -8.75
CA TRP A 337 12.47 8.97 -8.82
C TRP A 337 11.54 9.91 -8.03
N THR A 338 10.29 9.53 -7.80
CA THR A 338 9.30 10.32 -7.04
C THR A 338 9.49 10.20 -5.53
N THR A 339 10.13 9.14 -5.03
CA THR A 339 10.16 8.86 -3.59
C THR A 339 10.78 10.02 -2.81
N GLY A 340 11.83 10.65 -3.34
CA GLY A 340 12.46 11.86 -2.82
C GLY A 340 11.47 12.94 -2.38
N SER A 341 10.54 13.32 -3.25
CA SER A 341 9.54 14.35 -2.95
C SER A 341 8.45 13.84 -2.00
N LEU A 342 8.11 12.56 -2.07
CA LEU A 342 7.10 11.93 -1.22
C LEU A 342 7.53 11.91 0.25
N TRP A 343 8.73 11.40 0.58
CA TRP A 343 9.16 11.29 1.97
C TRP A 343 9.67 12.61 2.55
N SER A 344 10.21 13.53 1.72
CA SER A 344 10.63 14.85 2.20
C SER A 344 9.46 15.83 2.39
N GLY A 345 8.31 15.53 1.78
CA GLY A 345 7.16 16.44 1.74
C GLY A 345 7.40 17.72 0.93
N SER A 346 8.54 17.85 0.23
CA SER A 346 8.95 19.07 -0.48
C SER A 346 7.95 19.56 -1.53
N GLN A 347 7.17 18.65 -2.13
CA GLN A 347 6.11 19.01 -3.07
C GLN A 347 4.93 19.75 -2.43
N TRP A 348 4.81 19.70 -1.09
CA TRP A 348 3.81 20.42 -0.31
C TRP A 348 4.40 21.56 0.53
N ALA A 349 5.65 21.97 0.27
CA ALA A 349 6.30 23.04 1.04
C ALA A 349 5.58 24.40 1.01
N LYS A 350 4.60 24.59 0.10
CA LYS A 350 3.76 25.78 0.03
C LYS A 350 2.44 25.66 0.81
N GLU A 351 2.11 24.45 1.28
CA GLU A 351 0.90 24.17 2.07
C GLU A 351 1.12 24.40 3.57
N SER A 352 2.38 24.56 4.00
CA SER A 352 2.79 24.91 5.37
C SER A 352 2.65 26.39 5.68
#